data_AF-A0A6I9IM09-F1
#
_entry.id   AF-A0A6I9IM09-F1
#
_cell.length_a   1.000
_cell.length_b   1.000
_cell.length_c   1.000
_cell.angle_alpha   90.00
_cell.angle_beta   90.00
_cell.angle_gamma   90.00
#
_symmetry.space_group_name_H-M   'P 1'
#
loop_
_entity.id
_entity.type
_entity.pdbx_description
1 polymer ?
#
loop_
_entity_poly.entity_id
_entity_poly.type
_entity_poly.pdbx_seq_one_letter_code
_entity_poly.pdbx_strand_id
1 'polypeptide(L)'
;MKAQCVPLCLLGAMLFLCSVHTRDLRRCLISTDVHTIEESFRGIKKAIQAKDIFQNVTILSPSETLHSIKPSDVCCVTKNLLAFYMDRVFKDHLEPNPQILRKISSIANSFLSMQKTLQQCQKQRLCHCGQEATNATRIIHDNYDQLEVRSAAIKSLGELDIFLAWIDKHHHGTSAA
;
A
#
# COMPACT_ATOMS: atom_id res chain seq x y z
N MET A 1 31.56 -45.29 27.40
CA MET A 1 30.34 -45.07 26.61
C MET A 1 30.27 -43.60 26.22
N LYS A 2 30.55 -43.24 24.96
CA LYS A 2 30.44 -41.85 24.47
C LYS A 2 29.03 -41.68 23.93
N ALA A 3 28.14 -41.11 24.74
CA ALA A 3 26.79 -40.75 24.31
C ALA A 3 26.90 -39.61 23.28
N GLN A 4 26.54 -39.89 22.03
CA GLN A 4 26.48 -38.93 20.94
C GLN A 4 25.37 -37.90 21.23
N CYS A 5 25.77 -36.75 21.77
CA CYS A 5 24.91 -35.58 21.95
C CYS A 5 24.86 -34.76 20.65
N VAL A 6 24.33 -35.33 19.56
CA VAL A 6 24.31 -34.69 18.23
C VAL A 6 22.94 -34.67 17.49
N PRO A 7 21.80 -35.22 17.96
CA PRO A 7 20.56 -35.11 17.18
C PRO A 7 19.69 -33.89 17.53
N LEU A 8 19.88 -33.25 18.70
CA LEU A 8 18.95 -32.20 19.17
C LEU A 8 19.15 -30.84 18.47
N CYS A 9 20.40 -30.46 18.17
CA CYS A 9 20.69 -29.17 17.52
C CYS A 9 20.20 -29.10 16.07
N LEU A 10 20.22 -30.23 15.34
CA LEU A 10 19.74 -30.31 13.96
C LEU A 10 18.21 -30.20 13.88
N LEU A 11 17.49 -30.80 14.84
CA LEU A 11 16.03 -30.65 14.96
C LEU A 11 15.64 -29.21 15.32
N GLY A 12 16.41 -28.56 16.20
CA GLY A 12 16.24 -27.14 16.51
C GLY A 12 16.40 -26.25 15.27
N ALA A 13 17.47 -26.43 14.50
CA ALA A 13 17.73 -25.65 13.28
C ALA A 13 16.63 -25.83 12.22
N MET A 14 16.14 -27.06 12.02
CA MET A 14 15.04 -27.34 11.09
C MET A 14 13.71 -26.74 11.55
N LEU A 15 13.39 -26.78 12.85
CA LEU A 15 12.19 -26.14 13.40
C LEU A 15 12.25 -24.61 13.28
N PHE A 16 13.41 -23.99 13.50
CA PHE A 16 13.61 -22.56 13.29
C PHE A 16 13.44 -22.16 11.81
N LEU A 17 14.04 -22.91 10.88
CA LEU A 17 13.91 -22.66 9.44
C LEU A 17 12.45 -22.79 8.97
N CYS A 18 11.73 -23.83 9.40
CA CYS A 18 10.30 -23.98 9.11
C CYS A 18 9.44 -22.86 9.72
N SER A 19 9.77 -22.38 10.93
CA SER A 19 9.03 -21.30 11.59
C SER A 19 9.25 -19.94 10.91
N VAL A 20 10.44 -19.68 10.35
CA VAL A 20 10.73 -18.47 9.57
C VAL A 20 10.03 -18.53 8.21
N HIS A 21 10.06 -19.68 7.52
CA HIS A 21 9.40 -19.86 6.22
C HIS A 21 7.87 -19.71 6.32
N THR A 22 7.26 -20.19 7.41
CA THR A 22 5.81 -20.02 7.66
C THR A 22 5.41 -18.60 8.04
N ARG A 23 6.33 -17.77 8.55
CA ARG A 23 6.07 -16.35 8.82
C ARG A 23 6.05 -15.51 7.55
N ASP A 24 6.92 -15.80 6.58
CA ASP A 24 6.86 -15.12 5.27
C ASP A 24 5.63 -15.54 4.46
N LEU A 25 5.18 -16.80 4.60
CA LEU A 25 3.92 -17.28 4.01
C LEU A 25 2.64 -16.66 4.62
N ARG A 26 2.73 -15.93 5.75
CA ARG A 26 1.59 -15.23 6.37
C ARG A 26 1.39 -13.80 5.86
N ARG A 27 2.22 -13.30 4.94
CA ARG A 27 2.07 -11.95 4.39
C ARG A 27 0.99 -11.92 3.31
N CYS A 28 0.15 -10.89 3.35
CA CYS A 28 -0.82 -10.63 2.29
C CYS A 28 -0.09 -10.00 1.09
N LEU A 29 0.11 -10.78 0.02
CA LEU A 29 0.77 -10.31 -1.20
C LEU A 29 -0.27 -9.78 -2.19
N ILE A 30 0.00 -8.63 -2.81
CA ILE A 30 -0.95 -7.91 -3.69
C ILE A 30 -0.32 -7.61 -5.08
N SER A 31 0.66 -8.41 -5.47
CA SER A 31 1.62 -8.06 -6.55
C SER A 31 1.03 -7.91 -7.96
N THR A 32 -0.04 -8.62 -8.33
CA THR A 32 -0.47 -8.71 -9.74
C THR A 32 -1.03 -7.39 -10.30
N ASP A 33 -1.60 -6.53 -9.45
CA ASP A 33 -2.29 -5.32 -9.89
C ASP A 33 -1.40 -4.06 -9.89
N VAL A 34 -0.23 -4.10 -9.24
CA VAL A 34 0.67 -2.94 -9.07
C VAL A 34 1.23 -2.47 -10.42
N HIS A 35 1.71 -3.39 -11.26
CA HIS A 35 2.27 -3.04 -12.57
C HIS A 35 1.25 -2.33 -13.48
N THR A 36 0.00 -2.78 -13.48
CA THR A 36 -1.09 -2.16 -14.25
C THR A 36 -1.36 -0.73 -13.78
N ILE A 37 -1.28 -0.49 -12.47
CA ILE A 37 -1.43 0.84 -11.90
C ILE A 37 -0.26 1.72 -12.33
N GLU A 38 0.98 1.25 -12.22
CA GLU A 38 2.17 2.00 -12.63
C GLU A 38 2.15 2.39 -14.10
N GLU A 39 1.82 1.46 -14.99
CA GLU A 39 1.70 1.74 -16.42
C GLU A 39 0.62 2.78 -16.71
N SER A 40 -0.56 2.62 -16.08
CA SER A 40 -1.66 3.54 -16.27
C SER A 40 -1.34 4.93 -15.74
N PHE A 41 -0.72 5.01 -14.55
CA PHE A 41 -0.34 6.25 -13.91
C PHE A 41 0.77 6.96 -14.68
N ARG A 42 1.80 6.25 -15.15
CA ARG A 42 2.87 6.82 -15.98
C ARG A 42 2.32 7.57 -17.19
N GLY A 43 1.24 7.06 -17.80
CA GLY A 43 0.57 7.69 -18.93
C GLY A 43 -0.14 9.02 -18.62
N ILE A 44 -0.49 9.28 -17.35
CA ILE A 44 -1.25 10.48 -16.94
C ILE A 44 -0.53 11.34 -15.89
N LYS A 45 0.57 10.86 -15.29
CA LYS A 45 1.28 11.47 -14.16
C LYS A 45 1.55 12.95 -14.37
N LYS A 46 2.20 13.30 -15.49
CA LYS A 46 2.53 14.70 -15.81
C LYS A 46 1.29 15.58 -15.93
N ALA A 47 0.22 15.06 -16.54
CA ALA A 47 -1.02 15.80 -16.75
C ALA A 47 -1.80 16.02 -15.45
N ILE A 48 -1.76 15.05 -14.53
CA ILE A 48 -2.38 15.17 -13.19
C ILE A 48 -1.54 16.11 -12.31
N GLN A 49 -0.23 15.89 -12.21
CA GLN A 49 0.65 16.70 -11.35
C GLN A 49 0.73 18.16 -11.81
N ALA A 50 0.59 18.45 -13.11
CA ALA A 50 0.50 19.82 -13.61
C ALA A 50 -0.78 20.57 -13.15
N LYS A 51 -1.81 19.85 -12.68
CA LYS A 51 -3.04 20.42 -12.12
C LYS A 51 -2.95 20.61 -10.59
N ASP A 52 -1.88 20.16 -9.93
CA ASP A 52 -1.68 20.38 -8.49
C ASP A 52 -1.26 21.83 -8.22
N ILE A 53 -2.11 22.56 -7.50
CA ILE A 53 -1.88 23.95 -7.10
C ILE A 53 -1.24 24.07 -5.71
N PHE A 54 -1.11 22.98 -4.95
CA PHE A 54 -0.59 22.95 -3.58
C PHE A 54 0.75 22.19 -3.48
N GLN A 55 1.79 22.75 -4.10
CA GLN A 55 3.13 22.13 -4.18
C GLN A 55 3.85 21.99 -2.82
N ASN A 56 3.51 22.83 -1.84
CA ASN A 56 4.17 22.85 -0.53
C ASN A 56 3.54 21.89 0.48
N VAL A 57 2.46 21.20 0.12
CA VAL A 57 1.76 20.23 0.95
C VAL A 57 2.06 18.84 0.38
N THR A 58 2.08 17.80 1.20
CA THR A 58 2.11 16.40 0.75
C THR A 58 1.10 15.63 1.57
N ILE A 59 0.06 15.09 0.93
CA ILE A 59 -1.02 14.39 1.64
C ILE A 59 -0.48 13.05 2.18
N LEU A 60 0.21 12.30 1.33
CA LEU A 60 0.85 11.02 1.65
C LEU A 60 2.29 11.21 2.14
N SER A 61 2.51 12.15 3.07
CA SER A 61 3.83 12.53 3.60
C SER A 61 4.68 11.30 4.00
N PRO A 62 5.75 10.95 3.25
CA PRO A 62 6.49 9.73 3.52
C PRO A 62 7.17 9.72 4.88
N SER A 63 7.70 10.87 5.32
CA SER A 63 8.41 11.02 6.59
C SER A 63 7.49 10.98 7.80
N GLU A 64 6.26 11.51 7.69
CA GLU A 64 5.35 11.65 8.82
C GLU A 64 4.37 10.48 8.94
N THR A 65 3.92 9.93 7.81
CA THR A 65 2.84 8.92 7.79
C THR A 65 3.32 7.53 7.41
N LEU A 66 4.23 7.42 6.44
CA LEU A 66 4.59 6.12 5.83
C LEU A 66 5.96 5.56 6.28
N HIS A 67 6.78 6.34 7.00
CA HIS A 67 8.18 6.01 7.26
C HIS A 67 8.36 4.80 8.20
N SER A 68 7.59 4.76 9.29
CA SER A 68 7.81 3.85 10.41
C SER A 68 6.64 2.88 10.64
N ILE A 69 6.02 2.39 9.55
CA ILE A 69 4.96 1.38 9.64
C ILE A 69 5.58 0.01 9.93
N LYS A 70 5.12 -0.63 11.01
CA LYS A 70 5.57 -1.98 11.39
C LYS A 70 5.13 -3.00 10.34
N PRO A 71 5.89 -4.08 10.11
CA PRO A 71 5.49 -5.14 9.17
C PRO A 71 4.10 -5.74 9.45
N SER A 72 3.70 -5.82 10.73
CA SER A 72 2.36 -6.29 11.13
C SER A 72 1.22 -5.37 10.69
N ASP A 73 1.52 -4.09 10.48
CA ASP A 73 0.55 -3.03 10.19
C ASP A 73 0.44 -2.70 8.69
N VAL A 74 1.40 -3.17 7.88
CA VAL A 74 1.44 -2.93 6.42
C VAL A 74 0.11 -3.28 5.76
N CYS A 75 -0.43 -4.48 6.03
CA CYS A 75 -1.71 -4.89 5.46
C CYS A 75 -2.85 -3.90 5.77
N CYS A 76 -2.90 -3.40 7.00
CA CYS A 76 -3.92 -2.46 7.43
C CYS A 76 -3.77 -1.10 6.74
N VAL A 77 -2.56 -0.55 6.70
CA VAL A 77 -2.28 0.72 6.01
C VAL A 77 -2.61 0.61 4.53
N THR A 78 -2.22 -0.48 3.87
CA THR A 78 -2.56 -0.71 2.46
C THR A 78 -4.07 -0.74 2.25
N LYS A 79 -4.79 -1.51 3.07
CA LYS A 79 -6.25 -1.57 3.01
C LYS A 79 -6.89 -0.19 3.16
N ASN A 80 -6.44 0.57 4.15
CA ASN A 80 -6.98 1.89 4.45
C ASN A 80 -6.68 2.90 3.35
N LEU A 81 -5.48 2.87 2.78
CA LEU A 81 -5.12 3.72 1.64
C LEU A 81 -5.92 3.39 0.39
N LEU A 82 -6.10 2.10 0.07
CA LEU A 82 -6.98 1.71 -1.04
C LEU A 82 -8.41 2.21 -0.82
N ALA A 83 -8.94 2.10 0.41
CA ALA A 83 -10.26 2.64 0.75
C ALA A 83 -10.32 4.17 0.62
N PHE A 84 -9.32 4.88 1.13
CA PHE A 84 -9.18 6.33 0.97
C PHE A 84 -9.24 6.74 -0.51
N TYR A 85 -8.48 6.07 -1.39
CA TYR A 85 -8.52 6.38 -2.81
C TYR A 85 -9.89 6.09 -3.45
N MET A 86 -10.52 4.96 -3.11
CA MET A 86 -11.81 4.56 -3.69
C MET A 86 -12.98 5.43 -3.20
N ASP A 87 -13.03 5.72 -1.90
CA ASP A 87 -14.17 6.36 -1.26
C ASP A 87 -14.08 7.90 -1.30
N ARG A 88 -12.87 8.43 -1.51
CA ARG A 88 -12.60 9.88 -1.52
C ARG A 88 -12.00 10.30 -2.86
N VAL A 89 -10.75 9.92 -3.14
CA VAL A 89 -9.96 10.49 -4.25
C VAL A 89 -10.64 10.29 -5.61
N PHE A 90 -11.01 9.06 -5.97
CA PHE A 90 -11.65 8.79 -7.26
C PHE A 90 -13.08 9.34 -7.35
N LYS A 91 -13.77 9.47 -6.21
CA LYS A 91 -15.13 9.98 -6.14
C LYS A 91 -15.18 11.50 -6.26
N ASP A 92 -14.22 12.19 -5.64
CA ASP A 92 -14.13 13.64 -5.58
C ASP A 92 -13.47 14.24 -6.83
N HIS A 93 -12.70 13.44 -7.58
CA HIS A 93 -12.06 13.86 -8.82
C HIS A 93 -13.04 13.93 -9.99
N LEU A 94 -12.98 15.04 -10.74
CA LEU A 94 -13.71 15.21 -12.00
C LEU A 94 -12.71 15.37 -13.16
N GLU A 95 -12.65 14.37 -14.03
CA GLU A 95 -11.78 14.41 -15.21
C GLU A 95 -12.57 14.64 -16.50
N PRO A 96 -12.48 15.82 -17.14
CA PRO A 96 -13.15 16.07 -18.41
C PRO A 96 -12.46 15.38 -19.60
N ASN A 97 -11.16 15.05 -19.51
CA ASN A 97 -10.45 14.40 -20.60
C ASN A 97 -10.74 12.88 -20.61
N PRO A 98 -11.41 12.33 -21.64
CA PRO A 98 -11.79 10.92 -21.66
C PRO A 98 -10.59 9.97 -21.69
N GLN A 99 -9.44 10.37 -22.24
CA GLN A 99 -8.24 9.53 -22.26
C GLN A 99 -7.60 9.42 -20.88
N ILE A 100 -7.59 10.52 -20.12
CA ILE A 100 -7.12 10.52 -18.73
C ILE A 100 -8.10 9.73 -17.87
N LEU A 101 -9.41 9.98 -18.03
CA LEU A 101 -10.46 9.27 -17.29
C LEU A 101 -10.36 7.74 -17.46
N ARG A 102 -10.13 7.25 -18.68
CA ARG A 102 -9.93 5.80 -18.93
C ARG A 102 -8.77 5.22 -18.13
N LYS A 103 -7.66 5.94 -18.02
CA LYS A 103 -6.48 5.51 -17.24
C LYS A 103 -6.77 5.55 -15.74
N ILE A 104 -7.50 6.56 -15.26
CA ILE A 104 -7.99 6.62 -13.87
C ILE A 104 -8.92 5.43 -13.58
N SER A 105 -9.85 5.10 -14.48
CA SER A 105 -10.72 3.92 -14.33
C SER A 105 -9.93 2.62 -14.30
N SER A 106 -8.87 2.50 -15.11
CA SER A 106 -7.97 1.33 -15.07
C SER A 106 -7.31 1.19 -13.69
N ILE A 107 -6.82 2.30 -13.13
CA ILE A 107 -6.23 2.34 -11.79
C ILE A 107 -7.26 1.94 -10.72
N ALA A 108 -8.46 2.53 -10.77
CA ALA A 108 -9.53 2.24 -9.81
C ALA A 108 -9.97 0.76 -9.84
N ASN A 109 -10.00 0.14 -11.02
CA ASN A 109 -10.29 -1.28 -11.16
C ASN A 109 -9.19 -2.17 -10.54
N SER A 110 -7.92 -1.81 -10.74
CA SER A 110 -6.82 -2.48 -10.06
C SER A 110 -6.91 -2.31 -8.54
N PHE A 111 -7.23 -1.12 -8.04
CA PHE A 111 -7.48 -0.87 -6.61
C PHE A 111 -8.60 -1.75 -6.05
N LEU A 112 -9.70 -1.90 -6.78
CA LEU A 112 -10.81 -2.78 -6.41
C LEU A 112 -10.38 -4.25 -6.34
N SER A 113 -9.55 -4.71 -7.27
CA SER A 113 -8.98 -6.06 -7.26
C SER A 113 -8.07 -6.27 -6.04
N MET A 114 -7.19 -5.32 -5.75
CA MET A 114 -6.33 -5.31 -4.56
C MET A 114 -7.15 -5.37 -3.26
N GLN A 115 -8.24 -4.59 -3.17
CA GLN A 115 -9.14 -4.61 -2.01
C GLN A 115 -9.78 -5.99 -1.81
N LYS A 116 -10.22 -6.67 -2.88
CA LYS A 116 -10.78 -8.03 -2.78
C LYS A 116 -9.74 -9.02 -2.22
N THR A 117 -8.49 -8.92 -2.65
CA THR A 117 -7.38 -9.72 -2.13
C THR A 117 -7.17 -9.46 -0.64
N LEU A 118 -7.11 -8.20 -0.21
CA LEU A 118 -6.95 -7.84 1.21
C LEU A 118 -8.14 -8.25 2.08
N GLN A 119 -9.36 -8.19 1.56
CA GLN A 119 -10.55 -8.68 2.26
C GLN A 119 -10.41 -10.17 2.62
N GLN A 120 -9.82 -10.97 1.73
CA GLN A 120 -9.55 -12.38 2.03
C GLN A 120 -8.51 -12.53 3.15
N CYS A 121 -7.45 -11.73 3.13
CA CYS A 121 -6.45 -11.71 4.21
C CYS A 121 -7.06 -11.28 5.55
N GLN A 122 -7.99 -10.31 5.55
CA GLN A 122 -8.72 -9.92 6.75
C GLN A 122 -9.58 -11.06 7.29
N LYS A 123 -10.31 -11.79 6.43
CA LYS A 123 -11.10 -12.97 6.85
C LYS A 123 -10.24 -14.05 7.49
N GLN A 124 -9.00 -14.20 7.02
CA GLN A 124 -8.00 -15.12 7.57
C GLN A 124 -7.27 -14.56 8.81
N ARG A 125 -7.65 -13.37 9.31
CA ARG A 125 -7.01 -12.67 10.44
C ARG A 125 -5.50 -12.42 10.23
N LEU A 126 -5.10 -12.24 8.97
CA LEU A 126 -3.72 -11.91 8.58
C LEU A 126 -3.46 -10.40 8.51
N CYS A 127 -4.48 -9.58 8.78
CA CYS A 127 -4.39 -8.12 8.74
C CYS A 127 -4.58 -7.57 10.15
N HIS A 128 -3.47 -7.22 10.82
CA HIS A 128 -3.51 -6.51 12.10
C HIS A 128 -3.52 -5.00 11.87
N CYS A 129 -4.28 -4.28 12.68
CA CYS A 129 -4.31 -2.81 12.69
C CYS A 129 -3.88 -2.30 14.06
N GLY A 130 -2.61 -1.93 14.18
CA GLY A 130 -2.06 -1.24 15.33
C GLY A 130 -2.43 0.25 15.39
N GLN A 131 -2.00 0.90 16.46
CA GLN A 131 -2.22 2.34 16.64
C GLN A 131 -1.44 3.15 15.59
N GLU A 132 -0.25 2.70 15.21
CA GLU A 132 0.56 3.36 14.18
C GLU A 132 -0.15 3.39 12.81
N ALA A 133 -0.75 2.27 12.39
CA ALA A 133 -1.54 2.20 11.17
C ALA A 133 -2.74 3.16 11.20
N THR A 134 -3.43 3.19 12.33
CA THR A 134 -4.62 4.03 12.55
C THR A 134 -4.25 5.50 12.52
N ASN A 135 -3.16 5.89 13.19
CA ASN A 135 -2.67 7.26 13.22
C ASN A 135 -2.21 7.73 11.84
N ALA A 136 -1.43 6.91 11.12
CA ALA A 136 -0.99 7.23 9.77
C ALA A 136 -2.19 7.48 8.83
N THR A 137 -3.18 6.59 8.88
CA THR A 137 -4.42 6.73 8.11
C THR A 137 -5.15 8.02 8.47
N ARG A 138 -5.30 8.31 9.77
CA ARG A 138 -5.96 9.54 10.24
C ARG A 138 -5.25 10.80 9.74
N ILE A 139 -3.91 10.87 9.85
CA ILE A 139 -3.15 12.04 9.39
C ILE A 139 -3.34 12.26 7.88
N ILE A 140 -3.40 11.19 7.08
CA ILE A 140 -3.66 11.29 5.64
C ILE A 140 -5.04 11.89 5.37
N HIS A 141 -6.06 11.45 6.10
CA HIS A 141 -7.41 12.05 6.01
C HIS A 141 -7.40 13.52 6.47
N ASP A 142 -6.76 13.83 7.59
CA ASP A 142 -6.65 15.20 8.13
C ASP A 142 -5.94 16.14 7.14
N ASN A 143 -4.90 15.65 6.45
CA ASN A 143 -4.19 16.40 5.41
C ASN A 143 -5.05 16.64 4.16
N TYR A 144 -5.85 15.64 3.77
CA TYR A 144 -6.80 15.78 2.66
C TYR A 144 -7.88 16.82 2.97
N ASP A 145 -8.44 16.78 4.19
CA ASP A 145 -9.53 17.65 4.64
C ASP A 145 -9.11 19.12 4.82
N GLN A 146 -7.80 19.40 4.89
CA GLN A 146 -7.27 20.77 4.92
C GLN A 146 -7.32 21.49 3.57
N LEU A 147 -7.53 20.75 2.48
CA LEU A 147 -7.57 21.30 1.12
C LEU A 147 -9.00 21.34 0.58
N GLU A 148 -9.24 22.17 -0.43
CA GLU A 148 -10.48 22.11 -1.18
C GLU A 148 -10.63 20.73 -1.84
N VAL A 149 -11.81 20.12 -1.74
CA VAL A 149 -12.08 18.72 -2.07
C VAL A 149 -11.54 18.29 -3.44
N ARG A 150 -11.79 19.07 -4.51
CA ARG A 150 -11.31 18.71 -5.86
C ARG A 150 -9.81 18.84 -5.98
N SER A 151 -9.24 19.86 -5.36
CA SER A 151 -7.79 20.07 -5.32
C SER A 151 -7.09 18.96 -4.53
N ALA A 152 -7.68 18.53 -3.42
CA ALA A 152 -7.23 17.41 -2.60
C ALA A 152 -7.23 16.09 -3.38
N ALA A 153 -8.29 15.85 -4.17
CA ALA A 153 -8.41 14.68 -5.03
C ALA A 153 -7.35 14.66 -6.14
N ILE A 154 -7.16 15.78 -6.86
CA ILE A 154 -6.12 15.92 -7.89
C ILE A 154 -4.73 15.71 -7.29
N LYS A 155 -4.47 16.31 -6.13
CA LYS A 155 -3.20 16.17 -5.42
C LYS A 155 -2.93 14.73 -5.00
N SER A 156 -3.91 14.06 -4.39
CA SER A 156 -3.79 12.66 -3.99
C SER A 156 -3.57 11.74 -5.20
N LEU A 157 -4.25 11.98 -6.33
CA LEU A 157 -3.96 11.28 -7.58
C LEU A 157 -2.54 11.53 -8.07
N GLY A 158 -2.03 12.76 -7.91
CA GLY A 158 -0.66 13.14 -8.27
C GLY A 158 0.41 12.48 -7.40
N GLU A 159 0.06 12.08 -6.17
CA GLU A 159 0.93 11.41 -5.20
C GLU A 159 0.82 9.88 -5.26
N LEU A 160 0.20 9.32 -6.30
CA LEU A 160 0.06 7.88 -6.46
C LEU A 160 1.41 7.16 -6.58
N ASP A 161 2.45 7.82 -7.11
CA ASP A 161 3.82 7.30 -7.10
C ASP A 161 4.40 7.10 -5.70
N ILE A 162 4.05 7.98 -4.74
CA ILE A 162 4.44 7.82 -3.34
C ILE A 162 3.81 6.54 -2.77
N PHE A 163 2.51 6.34 -3.02
CA PHE A 163 1.81 5.13 -2.57
C PHE A 163 2.40 3.87 -3.22
N LEU A 164 2.65 3.89 -4.53
CA LEU A 164 3.23 2.76 -5.26
C LEU A 164 4.63 2.41 -4.76
N ALA A 165 5.50 3.41 -4.55
CA ALA A 165 6.83 3.19 -3.98
C ALA A 165 6.76 2.59 -2.56
N TRP A 166 5.76 3.00 -1.77
CA TRP A 166 5.52 2.41 -0.46
C TRP A 166 5.03 0.95 -0.55
N ILE A 167 4.12 0.64 -1.48
CA ILE A 167 3.67 -0.74 -1.74
C ILE A 167 4.85 -1.62 -2.17
N ASP A 168 5.69 -1.14 -3.09
CA ASP A 168 6.87 -1.86 -3.55
C ASP A 168 7.78 -2.24 -2.38
N LYS A 169 8.15 -1.25 -1.54
CA LYS A 169 8.97 -1.46 -0.35
C LYS A 169 8.43 -2.49 0.64
N HIS A 170 7.10 -2.62 0.76
CA HIS A 170 6.47 -3.38 1.84
C HIS A 170 5.76 -4.68 1.42
N HIS A 171 5.33 -4.81 0.15
CA HIS A 171 4.64 -5.99 -0.38
C HIS A 171 5.47 -6.81 -1.35
N HIS A 172 6.43 -6.20 -2.05
CA HIS A 172 7.46 -6.97 -2.73
C HIS A 172 8.51 -7.30 -1.68
N GLY A 173 8.47 -8.55 -1.18
CA GLY A 173 9.58 -9.06 -0.38
C GLY A 173 10.85 -8.82 -1.17
N THR A 174 11.86 -8.20 -0.55
CA THR A 174 13.17 -7.90 -1.12
C THR A 174 13.63 -9.01 -2.05
N SER A 175 13.32 -8.88 -3.33
CA SER A 175 13.77 -9.79 -4.38
C SER A 175 14.98 -9.14 -5.01
N ALA A 176 16.01 -8.89 -4.19
CA ALA A 176 17.35 -8.52 -4.63
C ALA A 176 18.29 -8.46 -3.42
N ALA A 177 18.93 -9.60 -3.13
CA ALA A 177 20.35 -9.77 -2.77
C ALA A 177 20.54 -11.15 -2.10
#